data_AF-A0A161Y3B0-F1
#
_entry.id   AF-A0A161Y3B0-F1
#
_cell.length_a   1.000
_cell.length_b   1.000
_cell.length_c   1.000
_cell.angle_alpha   90.00
_cell.angle_beta   90.00
_cell.angle_gamma   90.00
#
_symmetry.space_group_name_H-M   'P 1'
#
loop_
_entity.id
_entity.type
_entity.pdbx_description
1 polymer ?
#
loop_
_entity_poly.entity_id
_entity_poly.type
_entity_poly.pdbx_seq_one_letter_code
_entity_poly.pdbx_strand_id
1 'polypeptide(L)'
;MPPEEGSLTISGLHLSLLPFTKISFFTNSKEVQRSATALGYVAHAVSLVATYLEVPLRYPIFVGGSRSCIRDYAPSINPAAASASSVPLSLNLKPAEFPLFLDGQDTTRAAYAIFLLNKDLEQLLNFIGAQSLGPRHVLANLRELFRIILSPEYIDT
;
A
#
# COMPACT_ATOMS: atom_id res chain seq x y z
N MET A 1 -17.24 2.78 31.05
CA MET A 1 -17.84 2.48 29.73
C MET A 1 -16.68 2.43 28.74
N PRO A 2 -16.38 1.30 28.08
CA PRO A 2 -15.22 1.20 27.21
C PRO A 2 -15.46 1.96 25.90
N PRO A 3 -14.40 2.48 25.25
CA PRO A 3 -14.53 3.24 24.01
C PRO A 3 -14.81 2.31 22.82
N GLU A 4 -15.84 2.65 22.05
CA GLU A 4 -16.19 2.03 20.77
C GLU A 4 -15.04 2.23 19.75
N GLU A 5 -14.32 1.16 19.42
CA GLU A 5 -13.39 1.14 18.29
C GLU A 5 -14.18 1.37 16.99
N GLY A 6 -14.05 2.56 16.43
CA GLY A 6 -14.74 2.98 15.22
C GLY A 6 -14.39 2.09 14.02
N SER A 7 -15.26 1.14 13.72
CA SER A 7 -15.34 0.41 12.47
C SER A 7 -15.36 1.37 11.27
N LEU A 8 -14.30 1.42 10.47
CA LEU A 8 -14.29 2.15 9.19
C LEU A 8 -14.81 1.22 8.08
N THR A 9 -15.75 1.70 7.26
CA THR A 9 -16.24 0.98 6.08
C THR A 9 -15.93 1.74 4.80
N ILE A 10 -15.55 1.02 3.74
CA ILE A 10 -15.48 1.58 2.38
C ILE A 10 -16.52 0.83 1.53
N SER A 11 -17.51 1.55 1.00
CA SER A 11 -18.62 0.97 0.22
C SER A 11 -19.35 -0.20 0.92
N GLY A 12 -19.52 -0.12 2.24
CA GLY A 12 -20.16 -1.17 3.06
C GLY A 12 -19.26 -2.35 3.44
N LEU A 13 -17.97 -2.32 3.06
CA LEU A 13 -16.99 -3.33 3.45
C LEU A 13 -16.25 -2.89 4.72
N HIS A 14 -16.37 -3.69 5.79
CA HIS A 14 -15.71 -3.46 7.07
C HIS A 14 -14.20 -3.67 6.97
N LEU A 15 -13.41 -2.63 7.28
CA LEU A 15 -11.95 -2.70 7.34
C LEU A 15 -11.50 -3.19 8.72
N SER A 16 -11.64 -4.49 8.96
CA SER A 16 -10.92 -5.17 10.04
C SER A 16 -9.58 -5.67 9.51
N LEU A 17 -8.53 -4.85 9.62
CA LEU A 17 -7.15 -5.34 9.50
C LEU A 17 -6.85 -6.15 10.78
N LEU A 18 -6.90 -7.47 10.68
CA LEU A 18 -6.53 -8.35 11.79
C LEU A 18 -5.10 -8.03 12.25
N PRO A 19 -4.85 -7.89 13.58
CA PRO A 19 -3.48 -7.88 14.09
C PRO A 19 -2.82 -9.20 13.70
N PHE A 20 -1.63 -9.11 13.10
CA PHE A 20 -0.83 -10.21 12.53
C PHE A 20 -0.49 -11.36 13.50
N THR A 21 -0.96 -11.32 14.75
CA THR A 21 -0.63 -12.27 15.83
C THR A 21 -1.59 -13.45 15.91
N LYS A 22 -2.65 -13.51 15.07
CA LYS A 22 -3.58 -14.66 15.08
C LYS A 22 -3.84 -15.19 13.67
N ILE A 23 -2.78 -15.65 13.01
CA ILE A 23 -2.89 -16.49 11.81
C ILE A 23 -3.22 -17.91 12.30
N SER A 24 -4.49 -18.15 12.63
CA SER A 24 -4.99 -19.53 12.66
C SER A 24 -5.01 -20.04 11.23
N PHE A 25 -4.56 -21.28 11.03
CA PHE A 25 -4.51 -22.04 9.78
C PHE A 25 -5.89 -22.27 9.09
N PHE A 26 -6.92 -21.52 9.50
CA PHE A 26 -8.28 -21.53 8.97
C PHE A 26 -8.75 -20.09 8.69
N THR A 27 -7.99 -19.30 7.93
CA THR A 27 -8.51 -18.06 7.37
C THR A 27 -9.49 -18.43 6.26
N ASN A 28 -10.77 -18.16 6.51
CA ASN A 28 -11.86 -18.44 5.57
C ASN A 28 -11.51 -17.75 4.24
N SER A 29 -11.47 -18.44 3.09
CA SER A 29 -11.03 -17.85 1.82
C SER A 29 -11.79 -16.56 1.45
N LYS A 30 -13.02 -16.43 1.96
CA LYS A 30 -13.84 -15.20 1.87
C LYS A 30 -13.22 -14.01 2.60
N GLU A 31 -12.59 -14.20 3.76
CA GLU A 31 -11.95 -13.15 4.54
C GLU A 31 -10.67 -12.65 3.86
N VAL A 32 -9.83 -13.58 3.40
CA VAL A 32 -8.64 -13.25 2.60
C VAL A 32 -9.02 -12.43 1.36
N GLN A 33 -10.07 -12.86 0.65
CA GLN A 33 -10.59 -12.14 -0.52
C GLN A 33 -11.14 -10.74 -0.16
N ARG A 34 -11.82 -10.60 1.00
CA ARG A 34 -12.30 -9.30 1.48
C ARG A 34 -11.15 -8.37 1.82
N SER A 35 -10.13 -8.84 2.55
CA SER A 35 -8.93 -8.05 2.87
C SER A 35 -8.18 -7.63 1.61
N ALA A 36 -8.01 -8.55 0.64
CA ALA A 36 -7.40 -8.26 -0.66
C ALA A 36 -8.19 -7.19 -1.43
N THR A 37 -9.52 -7.29 -1.43
CA THR A 37 -10.39 -6.31 -2.09
C THR A 37 -10.30 -4.93 -1.41
N ALA A 38 -10.34 -4.88 -0.08
CA ALA A 38 -10.21 -3.65 0.67
C ALA A 38 -8.85 -2.97 0.40
N LEU A 39 -7.77 -3.73 0.42
CA LEU A 39 -6.44 -3.22 0.13
C LEU A 39 -6.30 -2.76 -1.33
N GLY A 40 -6.94 -3.46 -2.27
CA GLY A 40 -7.06 -3.01 -3.65
C GLY A 40 -7.77 -1.67 -3.81
N TYR A 41 -8.84 -1.43 -3.04
CA TYR A 41 -9.51 -0.12 -3.01
C TYR A 41 -8.64 0.97 -2.40
N VAL A 42 -7.91 0.67 -1.32
CA VAL A 42 -6.94 1.62 -0.75
C VAL A 42 -5.89 1.99 -1.80
N ALA A 43 -5.32 1.00 -2.48
CA ALA A 43 -4.32 1.21 -3.52
C ALA A 43 -4.86 2.07 -4.67
N HIS A 44 -6.09 1.79 -5.10
CA HIS A 44 -6.78 2.61 -6.11
C HIS A 44 -6.96 4.06 -5.65
N ALA A 45 -7.41 4.26 -4.42
CA ALA A 45 -7.64 5.59 -3.89
C ALA A 45 -6.33 6.38 -3.76
N VAL A 46 -5.25 5.75 -3.29
CA VAL A 46 -3.90 6.36 -3.25
C VAL A 46 -3.44 6.76 -4.65
N SER A 47 -3.61 5.89 -5.65
CA SER A 47 -3.27 6.18 -7.04
C SER A 47 -4.05 7.38 -7.60
N LEU A 48 -5.34 7.47 -7.29
CA LEU A 48 -6.17 8.60 -7.72
C LEU A 48 -5.75 9.90 -7.04
N VAL A 49 -5.56 9.89 -5.72
CA VAL A 49 -5.10 11.08 -4.97
C VAL A 49 -3.76 11.58 -5.51
N ALA A 50 -2.81 10.67 -5.73
CA ALA A 50 -1.51 11.02 -6.33
C ALA A 50 -1.67 11.66 -7.71
N THR A 51 -2.59 11.15 -8.53
CA THR A 51 -2.89 11.70 -9.85
C THR A 51 -3.51 13.10 -9.75
N TYR A 52 -4.47 13.31 -8.85
CA TYR A 52 -5.12 14.61 -8.65
C TYR A 52 -4.18 15.67 -8.04
N LEU A 53 -3.24 15.24 -7.21
CA LEU A 53 -2.22 16.13 -6.64
C LEU A 53 -1.00 16.30 -7.56
N GLU A 54 -1.00 15.66 -8.74
CA GLU A 54 0.12 15.63 -9.69
C GLU A 54 1.45 15.16 -9.07
N VAL A 55 1.37 14.26 -8.07
CA VAL A 55 2.53 13.71 -7.38
C VAL A 55 2.90 12.34 -7.97
N PRO A 56 4.08 12.18 -8.57
CA PRO A 56 4.53 10.87 -9.04
C PRO A 56 4.83 9.95 -7.85
N LEU A 57 4.14 8.81 -7.76
CA LEU A 57 4.38 7.81 -6.72
C LEU A 57 5.76 7.16 -6.87
N ARG A 58 6.47 6.97 -5.74
CA ARG A 58 7.75 6.25 -5.71
C ARG A 58 7.59 4.78 -6.05
N TYR A 59 6.48 4.17 -5.63
CA TYR A 59 6.18 2.77 -5.89
C TYR A 59 4.90 2.64 -6.73
N PRO A 60 5.00 2.65 -8.08
CA PRO A 60 3.84 2.55 -8.95
C PRO A 60 2.90 1.40 -8.62
N ILE A 61 1.62 1.74 -8.53
CA ILE A 61 0.52 0.83 -8.16
C ILE A 61 -0.19 0.35 -9.43
N PHE A 62 -0.37 -0.97 -9.55
CA PHE A 62 -1.22 -1.60 -10.56
C PHE A 62 -2.53 -2.02 -9.91
N VAL A 63 -3.58 -1.28 -10.25
CA VAL A 63 -4.90 -1.48 -9.68
C VAL A 63 -5.58 -2.64 -10.41
N GLY A 64 -5.79 -3.74 -9.69
CA GLY A 64 -6.40 -4.98 -10.20
C GLY A 64 -7.52 -5.50 -9.31
N GLY A 65 -8.16 -4.60 -8.54
CA GLY A 65 -9.13 -4.99 -7.52
C GLY A 65 -8.48 -5.87 -6.45
N SER A 66 -9.00 -7.09 -6.23
CA SER A 66 -8.43 -8.05 -5.27
C SER A 66 -7.06 -8.61 -5.69
N ARG A 67 -6.58 -8.31 -6.90
CA ARG A 67 -5.27 -8.75 -7.42
C ARG A 67 -4.31 -7.57 -7.65
N SER A 68 -4.52 -6.46 -6.97
CA SER A 68 -3.65 -5.28 -7.09
C SER A 68 -2.20 -5.62 -6.70
N CYS A 69 -1.23 -4.98 -7.35
CA CYS A 69 0.19 -5.15 -7.05
C CYS A 69 0.94 -3.82 -7.06
N ILE A 70 2.09 -3.78 -6.39
CA ILE A 70 2.95 -2.61 -6.29
C ILE A 70 4.36 -2.97 -6.76
N ARG A 71 5.03 -2.03 -7.45
CA ARG A 71 6.37 -2.26 -7.99
C ARG A 71 7.43 -1.54 -7.18
N ASP A 72 8.50 -2.27 -6.88
CA ASP A 72 9.75 -1.66 -6.44
C ASP A 72 10.76 -1.61 -7.61
N TYR A 73 11.27 -0.41 -7.87
CA TYR A 73 12.30 -0.13 -8.86
C TYR A 73 13.70 -0.10 -8.25
N ALA A 74 13.85 -0.42 -6.95
CA ALA A 74 15.16 -0.56 -6.34
C ALA A 74 16.03 -1.54 -7.16
N PRO A 75 17.26 -1.15 -7.54
CA PRO A 75 18.14 -2.04 -8.27
C PRO A 75 18.37 -3.28 -7.42
N SER A 76 17.94 -4.45 -7.93
CA SER A 76 18.29 -5.73 -7.34
C SER A 76 19.81 -5.89 -7.44
N ILE A 77 20.54 -5.50 -6.40
CA ILE A 77 21.94 -5.83 -6.27
C ILE A 77 21.94 -7.33 -6.01
N ASN A 78 21.95 -8.14 -7.07
CA ASN A 78 22.27 -9.54 -6.93
C ASN A 78 23.79 -9.62 -6.75
N PRO A 79 24.32 -9.90 -5.53
CA PRO A 79 25.77 -9.96 -5.32
C PRO A 79 26.45 -11.07 -6.15
N ALA A 80 25.67 -12.00 -6.73
CA ALA A 80 26.18 -13.02 -7.65
C ALA A 80 26.51 -12.49 -9.07
N ALA A 81 26.07 -11.28 -9.43
CA ALA A 81 26.36 -10.67 -10.74
C ALA A 81 27.51 -9.66 -10.71
N ALA A 82 28.03 -9.32 -9.51
CA ALA A 82 29.10 -8.34 -9.35
C ALA A 82 30.50 -8.85 -9.77
N SER A 83 30.63 -10.11 -10.15
CA SER A 83 31.89 -10.74 -10.55
C SER A 83 32.02 -11.00 -12.06
N ALA A 84 31.25 -10.30 -12.90
CA ALA A 84 31.55 -10.26 -14.33
C ALA A 84 31.10 -8.94 -15.00
N SER A 85 32.11 -8.20 -15.45
CA SER A 85 32.06 -7.32 -16.63
C SER A 85 31.49 -5.90 -16.47
N SER A 86 32.39 -4.95 -16.70
CA SER A 86 32.19 -3.52 -16.92
C SER A 86 31.46 -3.22 -18.23
N VAL A 87 30.14 -3.46 -18.28
CA VAL A 87 29.28 -3.05 -19.39
C VAL A 87 28.07 -2.31 -18.81
N PRO A 88 27.62 -1.16 -19.39
CA PRO A 88 26.39 -0.53 -18.95
C PRO A 88 25.22 -1.40 -19.40
N LEU A 89 24.89 -2.38 -18.56
CA LEU A 89 23.84 -3.35 -18.79
C LEU A 89 22.49 -2.66 -18.55
N SER A 90 21.94 -2.08 -19.62
CA SER A 90 20.50 -1.94 -19.81
C SER A 90 19.90 -3.35 -19.90
N LEU A 91 19.85 -4.04 -18.76
CA LEU A 91 19.10 -5.26 -18.61
C LEU A 91 17.66 -4.86 -18.31
N ASN A 92 16.73 -5.43 -19.06
CA ASN A 92 15.29 -5.42 -18.80
C ASN A 92 15.01 -6.10 -17.44
N LEU A 93 15.43 -5.48 -16.34
CA LEU A 93 15.05 -5.83 -14.99
C LEU A 93 13.58 -5.42 -14.87
N LYS A 94 12.69 -6.39 -15.15
CA LYS A 94 11.28 -6.22 -14.87
C LYS A 94 11.17 -5.88 -13.38
N PRO A 95 10.59 -4.74 -13.00
CA PRO A 95 10.56 -4.31 -11.62
C PRO A 95 9.88 -5.38 -10.78
N ALA A 96 10.37 -5.61 -9.57
CA ALA A 96 9.80 -6.63 -8.72
C ALA A 96 8.36 -6.24 -8.37
N GLU A 97 7.40 -7.08 -8.76
CA GLU A 97 5.99 -6.92 -8.45
C GLU A 97 5.65 -7.66 -7.15
N PHE A 98 5.04 -6.92 -6.22
CA PHE A 98 4.62 -7.44 -4.93
C PHE A 98 3.09 -7.40 -4.82
N PRO A 99 2.44 -8.53 -4.47
CA PRO A 99 0.99 -8.60 -4.41
C PRO A 99 0.44 -7.86 -3.19
N LEU A 100 -0.63 -7.09 -3.36
CA LEU A 100 -1.42 -6.48 -2.27
C LEU A 100 -2.55 -7.40 -1.82
N PHE A 101 -2.29 -8.71 -1.80
CA PHE A 101 -3.23 -9.71 -1.30
C PHE A 101 -2.44 -10.83 -0.64
N LEU A 102 -3.05 -11.46 0.37
CA LEU A 102 -2.47 -12.63 1.00
C LEU A 102 -2.81 -13.84 0.12
N ASP A 103 -1.78 -14.46 -0.46
CA ASP A 103 -1.86 -15.82 -0.97
C ASP A 103 -1.06 -16.71 -0.03
N GLY A 104 -1.55 -17.90 0.32
CA GLY A 104 -1.10 -18.66 1.50
C GLY A 104 0.40 -18.95 1.60
N GLN A 105 1.14 -18.83 0.50
CA GLN A 105 2.59 -19.02 0.42
C GLN A 105 3.42 -17.72 0.48
N ASP A 106 2.81 -16.54 0.24
CA ASP A 106 3.50 -15.28 -0.05
C ASP A 106 3.19 -14.16 0.98
N THR A 107 2.90 -14.51 2.23
CA THR A 107 2.55 -13.53 3.29
C THR A 107 3.64 -12.47 3.51
N THR A 108 4.92 -12.82 3.39
CA THR A 108 6.04 -11.88 3.51
C THR A 108 6.06 -10.87 2.37
N ARG A 109 5.79 -11.30 1.13
CA ARG A 109 5.73 -10.42 -0.03
C ARG A 109 4.55 -9.46 0.06
N ALA A 110 3.41 -9.95 0.55
CA ALA A 110 2.24 -9.14 0.80
C ALA A 110 2.48 -8.10 1.92
N ALA A 111 3.14 -8.49 3.01
CA ALA A 111 3.51 -7.56 4.07
C ALA A 111 4.46 -6.47 3.55
N TYR A 112 5.40 -6.82 2.67
CA TYR A 112 6.27 -5.85 2.01
C TYR A 112 5.50 -4.93 1.06
N ALA A 113 4.56 -5.44 0.27
CA ALA A 113 3.70 -4.63 -0.59
C ALA A 113 2.90 -3.58 0.21
N ILE A 114 2.34 -3.99 1.35
CA ILE A 114 1.61 -3.09 2.27
C ILE A 114 2.53 -2.02 2.84
N PHE A 115 3.77 -2.38 3.20
CA PHE A 115 4.77 -1.42 3.66
C PHE A 115 5.09 -0.38 2.59
N LEU A 116 5.29 -0.81 1.33
CA LEU A 116 5.53 0.10 0.20
C LEU A 116 4.35 1.03 -0.04
N LEU A 117 3.12 0.51 0.01
CA LEU A 117 1.90 1.32 -0.09
C LEU A 117 1.83 2.39 1.02
N ASN A 118 2.26 2.04 2.24
CA ASN A 118 2.34 3.04 3.32
C ASN A 118 3.42 4.10 3.05
N LYS A 119 4.50 3.75 2.34
CA LYS A 119 5.53 4.72 1.97
C LYS A 119 5.06 5.70 0.91
N ASP A 120 4.20 5.28 -0.01
CA ASP A 120 3.52 6.21 -0.92
C ASP A 120 2.55 7.13 -0.16
N LEU A 121 1.78 6.60 0.80
CA LEU A 121 0.94 7.43 1.67
C LEU A 121 1.73 8.46 2.47
N GLU A 122 2.87 8.04 3.05
CA GLU A 122 3.79 8.93 3.76
C GLU A 122 4.32 10.03 2.83
N GLN A 123 4.65 9.70 1.58
CA GLN A 123 5.03 10.70 0.58
C GLN A 123 3.90 11.71 0.30
N LEU A 124 2.67 11.24 0.11
CA LEU A 124 1.53 12.13 -0.16
C LEU A 124 1.22 13.04 1.03
N LEU A 125 1.25 12.49 2.25
CA LEU A 125 1.11 13.29 3.48
C LEU A 125 2.20 14.36 3.58
N ASN A 126 3.47 13.98 3.36
CA ASN A 126 4.58 14.92 3.39
C ASN A 126 4.44 16.01 2.31
N PHE A 127 3.90 15.68 1.13
CA PHE A 127 3.66 16.63 0.05
C PHE A 127 2.65 17.71 0.44
N ILE A 128 1.59 17.34 1.17
CA ILE A 128 0.59 18.29 1.68
C ILE A 128 0.96 18.91 3.04
N GLY A 129 2.20 18.71 3.52
CA GLY A 129 2.69 19.29 4.77
C GLY A 129 2.27 18.55 6.05
N ALA A 130 1.79 17.32 5.94
CA ALA A 130 1.36 16.48 7.07
C ALA A 130 2.36 15.38 7.40
N GLN A 131 2.39 14.94 8.66
CA GLN A 131 3.25 13.83 9.10
C GLN A 131 2.48 12.51 9.11
N SER A 132 3.12 11.43 8.67
CA SER A 132 2.55 10.10 8.81
C SER A 132 2.57 9.62 10.26
N LEU A 133 1.61 8.79 10.64
CA LEU A 133 1.53 8.11 11.92
C LEU A 133 2.47 6.88 11.99
N GLY A 134 3.31 6.67 10.98
CA GLY A 134 4.29 5.59 10.90
C GLY A 134 3.95 4.47 9.91
N PRO A 135 4.87 3.49 9.74
CA PRO A 135 4.87 2.53 8.63
C PRO A 135 3.79 1.43 8.68
N ARG A 136 3.16 1.22 9.84
CA ARG A 136 2.15 0.16 10.05
C ARG A 136 0.71 0.69 10.02
N HIS A 137 0.53 1.98 9.81
CA HIS A 137 -0.76 2.66 10.00
C HIS A 137 -1.41 3.08 8.67
N VAL A 138 -1.44 2.18 7.67
CA VAL A 138 -1.96 2.46 6.31
C VAL A 138 -3.32 3.14 6.34
N LEU A 139 -4.29 2.61 7.09
CA LEU A 139 -5.64 3.15 7.13
C LEU A 139 -5.73 4.48 7.87
N ALA A 140 -4.97 4.64 8.96
CA ALA A 140 -4.97 5.88 9.70
C ALA A 140 -4.30 7.00 8.89
N ASN A 141 -3.21 6.69 8.17
CA ASN A 141 -2.54 7.59 7.24
C ASN A 141 -3.45 7.97 6.07
N LEU A 142 -4.18 7.01 5.49
CA LEU A 142 -5.16 7.27 4.43
C LEU A 142 -6.31 8.16 4.93
N ARG A 143 -6.84 7.89 6.13
CA ARG A 143 -7.90 8.70 6.73
C ARG A 143 -7.43 10.13 6.96
N GLU A 144 -6.22 10.30 7.46
CA GLU A 144 -5.64 11.63 7.68
C GLU A 144 -5.42 12.37 6.37
N LEU A 145 -4.93 11.67 5.35
CA LEU A 145 -4.78 12.22 4.00
C LEU A 145 -6.12 12.74 3.48
N PHE A 146 -7.19 11.94 3.56
CA PHE A 146 -8.52 12.37 3.15
C PHE A 146 -9.06 13.53 3.99
N ARG A 147 -8.83 13.51 5.31
CA ARG A 147 -9.27 14.57 6.21
C ARG A 147 -8.69 15.92 5.79
N ILE A 148 -7.43 15.96 5.34
CA ILE A 148 -6.76 17.19 4.94
C ILE A 148 -7.18 17.61 3.53
N ILE A 149 -7.09 16.72 2.53
CA ILE A 149 -7.36 17.12 1.14
C ILE A 149 -8.84 17.45 0.87
N LEU A 150 -9.76 16.95 1.70
CA LEU A 150 -11.18 17.26 1.62
C LEU A 150 -11.59 18.39 2.57
N SER A 151 -10.63 18.98 3.31
CA SER A 151 -10.92 20.11 4.17
C SER A 151 -11.10 21.38 3.32
N PRO A 152 -12.03 22.28 3.69
CA PRO A 152 -12.26 23.50 2.93
C PRO A 152 -10.99 24.37 2.85
N GLU A 153 -10.16 24.35 3.91
CA GLU A 153 -8.92 25.10 3.96
C GLU A 153 -7.91 24.66 2.87
N TYR A 154 -7.90 23.38 2.52
CA TYR A 154 -7.01 22.87 1.47
C TYR A 154 -7.57 23.12 0.06
N ILE A 155 -8.89 23.08 -0.11
CA ILE A 155 -9.53 23.26 -1.42
C ILE A 155 -9.49 24.73 -1.89
N ASP A 156 -9.54 25.68 -0.95
CA ASP A 156 -9.46 27.12 -1.24
C ASP A 156 -8.01 27.64 -1.42
N THR A 157 -7.00 26.76 -1.35
CA THR A 157 -5.57 27.11 -1.58
C THR A 157 -5.18 26.90 -3.03
#